data_AF-A0A0G4GYI1-F1
#
_entry.id   AF-A0A0G4GYI1-F1
#
_cell.length_a   1.000
_cell.length_b   1.000
_cell.length_c   1.000
_cell.angle_alpha   90.00
_cell.angle_beta   90.00
_cell.angle_gamma   90.00
#
_symmetry.space_group_name_H-M   'P 1'
#
loop_
_entity.id
_entity.type
_entity.pdbx_description
1 polymer ?
#
loop_
_entity_poly.entity_id
_entity_poly.type
_entity_poly.pdbx_seq_one_letter_code
_entity_poly.pdbx_strand_id
1 'polypeptide(L)'
;MTVGALVAAWADLFFSAVGVTLAVMGVMAGSWYSVISKREFSNGGADNEWSLLFYQSCGMSFYLLVWVLVAGEFKSVTTYSGLTSSFFLTCTAINCLLAALLNYFLFLATNHTSAMTVGVCSNLKNSICDILGIALFPDIAPTPFFLSGILVSTDCMR
;
A
#
# COMPACT_ATOMS: atom_id res chain seq x y z
N MET A 1 6.87 -4.21 -14.73
CA MET A 1 5.53 -4.16 -14.10
C MET A 1 4.56 -3.16 -14.72
N THR A 2 4.98 -1.97 -15.15
CA THR A 2 4.07 -0.93 -15.66
C THR A 2 3.22 -1.37 -16.86
N VAL A 3 3.80 -2.11 -17.80
CA VAL A 3 3.07 -2.61 -18.99
C VAL A 3 2.02 -3.67 -18.60
N GLY A 4 2.37 -4.63 -17.74
CA GLY A 4 1.43 -5.66 -17.30
C GLY A 4 0.29 -5.11 -16.42
N ALA A 5 0.58 -4.10 -15.58
CA ALA A 5 -0.43 -3.39 -14.81
C ALA A 5 -1.40 -2.58 -15.71
N LEU A 6 -0.90 -1.95 -16.79
CA LEU A 6 -1.74 -1.26 -17.76
C LEU A 6 -2.63 -2.23 -18.55
N VAL A 7 -2.09 -3.39 -18.94
CA VAL A 7 -2.86 -4.44 -19.63
C VAL A 7 -3.94 -5.02 -18.69
N ALA A 8 -3.62 -5.24 -17.42
CA ALA A 8 -4.59 -5.70 -16.42
C ALA A 8 -5.69 -4.65 -16.18
N ALA A 9 -5.34 -3.37 -16.06
CA ALA A 9 -6.30 -2.28 -15.89
C ALA A 9 -7.22 -2.10 -17.10
N TRP A 10 -6.72 -2.35 -18.31
CA TRP A 10 -7.53 -2.26 -19.54
C TRP A 10 -8.51 -3.43 -19.70
N ALA A 11 -8.21 -4.58 -19.07
CA ALA A 11 -9.05 -5.76 -19.04
C ALA A 11 -10.01 -5.83 -17.84
N ASP A 12 -9.95 -4.85 -16.94
CA ASP A 12 -10.80 -4.77 -15.75
C ASP A 12 -12.21 -4.27 -16.11
N LEU A 13 -13.23 -4.89 -15.53
CA LEU A 13 -14.65 -4.61 -15.79
C LEU A 13 -15.07 -3.23 -15.26
N PHE A 14 -14.34 -2.69 -14.29
CA PHE A 14 -14.62 -1.41 -13.61
C PHE A 14 -13.63 -0.31 -13.98
N PHE A 15 -13.25 -0.23 -15.27
CA PHE A 15 -12.30 0.78 -15.72
C PHE A 15 -12.80 2.22 -15.45
N SER A 16 -12.07 2.94 -14.59
CA SER A 16 -12.25 4.36 -14.32
C SER A 16 -10.94 5.10 -14.57
N ALA A 17 -10.96 6.05 -15.51
CA ALA A 17 -9.79 6.88 -15.82
C ALA A 17 -9.28 7.66 -14.61
N VAL A 18 -10.18 8.06 -13.70
CA VAL A 18 -9.83 8.72 -12.43
C VAL A 18 -9.09 7.75 -11.51
N GLY A 19 -9.57 6.50 -11.39
CA GLY A 19 -8.90 5.48 -10.58
C GLY A 19 -7.49 5.17 -11.08
N VAL A 20 -7.32 5.01 -12.39
CA VAL A 20 -6.00 4.72 -12.99
C VAL A 20 -5.03 5.89 -12.82
N THR A 21 -5.47 7.13 -13.01
CA THR A 21 -4.60 8.31 -12.82
C THR A 21 -4.18 8.49 -11.36
N LEU A 22 -5.09 8.27 -10.41
CA LEU A 22 -4.76 8.26 -8.98
C LEU A 22 -3.80 7.12 -8.60
N ALA A 23 -3.98 5.93 -9.18
CA ALA A 23 -3.07 4.80 -8.95
C ALA A 23 -1.64 5.10 -9.45
N VAL A 24 -1.51 5.69 -10.65
CA VAL A 24 -0.20 6.11 -11.19
C VAL A 24 0.45 7.16 -10.28
N MET A 25 -0.31 8.17 -9.85
CA MET A 25 0.19 9.17 -8.92
C MET A 25 0.65 8.56 -7.59
N GLY A 26 -0.08 7.56 -7.08
CA GLY A 26 0.27 6.81 -5.88
C GLY A 26 1.59 6.05 -6.02
N VAL A 27 1.82 5.38 -7.15
CA VAL A 27 3.08 4.67 -7.43
C VAL A 27 4.25 5.65 -7.53
N MET A 28 4.06 6.81 -8.18
CA MET A 28 5.07 7.87 -8.24
C MET A 28 5.40 8.42 -6.85
N ALA A 29 4.39 8.75 -6.04
CA ALA A 29 4.59 9.23 -4.68
C ALA A 29 5.26 8.17 -3.77
N GLY A 30 4.87 6.91 -3.91
CA GLY A 30 5.45 5.79 -3.15
C GLY A 30 6.92 5.56 -3.49
N SER A 31 7.28 5.56 -4.77
CA SER A 31 8.68 5.44 -5.21
C SER A 31 9.54 6.62 -4.74
N TRP A 32 9.01 7.84 -4.82
CA TRP A 32 9.67 9.05 -4.33
C TRP A 32 9.94 8.96 -2.82
N TYR A 33 8.93 8.55 -2.05
CA TYR A 33 9.06 8.34 -0.61
C TYR A 33 10.13 7.30 -0.26
N SER A 34 10.16 6.15 -0.94
CA SER A 34 11.17 5.11 -0.71
C SER A 34 12.61 5.55 -1.00
N VAL A 35 12.81 6.45 -1.98
CA VAL A 35 14.14 7.00 -2.28
C VAL A 35 14.57 8.00 -1.20
N ILE A 36 13.66 8.88 -0.76
CA ILE A 36 13.94 9.84 0.29
C ILE A 36 14.23 9.12 1.61
N SER A 37 13.37 8.19 2.04
CA SER A 37 13.57 7.47 3.30
C SER A 37 14.94 6.78 3.33
N LYS A 38 15.34 6.17 2.21
CA LYS A 38 16.68 5.57 2.09
C LYS A 38 17.82 6.58 2.13
N ARG A 39 17.63 7.77 1.55
CA ARG A 39 18.60 8.86 1.63
C ARG A 39 18.76 9.35 3.07
N GLU A 40 17.67 9.46 3.81
CA GLU A 40 17.71 9.82 5.25
C GLU A 40 18.47 8.77 6.07
N PHE A 41 18.26 7.46 5.81
CA PHE A 41 19.06 6.41 6.45
C PHE A 41 20.56 6.47 6.11
N SER A 42 20.92 6.94 4.92
CA SER A 42 22.33 7.06 4.51
C SER A 42 23.01 8.32 5.03
N ASN A 43 22.26 9.40 5.31
CA ASN A 43 22.78 10.70 5.73
C ASN A 43 22.74 10.91 7.25
N GLY A 44 21.70 10.39 7.91
CA GLY A 44 21.56 10.36 9.36
C GLY A 44 22.30 9.16 9.93
N GLY A 45 23.59 9.30 10.20
CA GLY A 45 24.42 8.23 10.73
C GLY A 45 23.79 7.56 11.95
N ALA A 46 23.40 6.29 11.81
CA ALA A 46 22.91 5.43 12.89
C ALA A 46 21.74 6.02 13.72
N ASP A 47 20.87 6.84 13.14
CA ASP A 47 19.60 7.14 13.79
C ASP A 47 18.75 5.87 13.85
N ASN A 48 18.36 5.48 15.06
CA ASN A 48 17.54 4.28 15.31
C ASN A 48 16.34 4.27 14.35
N GLU A 49 16.14 3.15 13.63
CA GLU A 49 15.02 2.93 12.70
C GLU A 49 13.66 3.28 13.33
N TRP A 50 13.56 3.05 14.63
CA TRP A 50 12.44 3.42 15.50
C TRP A 50 12.12 4.91 15.55
N SER A 51 13.15 5.76 15.60
CA SER A 51 12.99 7.21 15.67
C SER A 51 12.44 7.77 14.36
N LEU A 52 12.97 7.30 13.22
CA LEU A 52 12.48 7.72 11.91
C LEU A 52 11.03 7.29 11.68
N LEU A 53 10.69 6.06 12.06
CA LEU A 53 9.34 5.51 11.97
C LEU A 53 8.36 6.29 12.88
N PHE A 54 8.78 6.66 14.08
CA PHE A 54 7.97 7.46 15.00
C PHE A 54 7.70 8.86 14.46
N TYR A 55 8.72 9.56 13.95
CA TYR A 55 8.55 10.87 13.32
C TYR A 55 7.63 10.81 12.10
N GLN A 56 7.81 9.82 11.25
CA GLN A 56 6.95 9.63 10.09
C GLN A 56 5.49 9.38 10.52
N SER A 57 5.28 8.49 11.49
CA SER A 57 3.93 8.13 11.95
C SER A 57 3.22 9.32 12.61
N CYS A 58 3.93 10.08 13.45
CA CYS A 58 3.36 11.26 14.11
C CYS A 58 3.02 12.37 13.10
N GLY A 59 3.94 12.67 12.19
CA GLY A 59 3.72 13.65 11.13
C GLY A 59 2.57 13.27 10.21
N MET A 60 2.54 12.02 9.73
CA MET A 60 1.46 11.53 8.87
C MET A 60 0.10 11.51 9.58
N SER A 61 0.06 11.22 10.89
CA SER A 61 -1.20 11.25 11.66
C SER A 61 -1.83 12.64 11.64
N PHE A 62 -1.02 13.70 11.73
CA PHE A 62 -1.52 15.07 11.63
C PHE A 62 -2.09 15.37 10.24
N TYR A 63 -1.37 15.01 9.17
CA TYR A 63 -1.85 15.20 7.81
C TYR A 63 -3.13 14.41 7.53
N LEU A 64 -3.22 13.18 8.02
CA LEU A 64 -4.42 12.36 7.89
C LEU A 64 -5.63 13.00 8.58
N LEU A 65 -5.44 13.56 9.77
CA LEU A 65 -6.50 14.21 10.53
C LEU A 65 -7.04 15.43 9.76
N VAL A 66 -6.14 16.28 9.23
CA VAL A 66 -6.54 17.41 8.37
C VAL A 66 -7.28 16.93 7.14
N TRP A 67 -6.81 15.87 6.49
CA TRP A 67 -7.47 15.31 5.30
C TRP A 67 -8.88 14.80 5.60
N VAL A 68 -9.07 14.07 6.70
CA VAL A 68 -10.39 13.57 7.14
C VAL A 68 -11.36 14.72 7.43
N LEU A 69 -10.88 15.83 7.99
CA LEU A 69 -11.69 17.02 8.22
C LEU A 69 -12.12 17.69 6.91
N VAL A 70 -11.20 17.83 5.94
CA VAL A 70 -11.50 18.44 4.63
C VAL A 70 -12.41 17.56 3.78
N ALA A 71 -12.20 16.23 3.80
CA ALA A 71 -13.00 15.27 3.07
C ALA A 71 -14.42 15.08 3.64
N GLY A 72 -14.68 15.57 4.86
CA GLY A 72 -16.00 15.48 5.51
C GLY A 72 -16.36 14.09 6.02
N GLU A 73 -15.44 13.13 5.99
CA GLU A 73 -15.69 11.74 6.38
C GLU A 73 -15.91 11.57 7.89
N PHE A 74 -15.52 12.56 8.69
CA PHE A 74 -15.74 12.57 10.14
C PHE A 74 -17.22 12.35 10.52
N LYS A 75 -18.14 12.88 9.71
CA LYS A 75 -19.58 12.70 9.92
C LYS A 75 -20.05 11.29 9.59
N SER A 76 -19.49 10.66 8.56
CA SER A 76 -19.79 9.26 8.22
C SER A 76 -19.28 8.30 9.29
N VAL A 77 -18.08 8.54 9.83
CA VAL A 77 -17.53 7.71 10.91
C VAL A 77 -18.43 7.79 12.13
N THR A 78 -18.72 8.98 12.65
CA THR A 78 -19.53 9.17 13.88
C THR A 78 -20.97 8.66 13.78
N THR A 79 -21.53 8.55 12.57
CA THR A 79 -22.89 8.04 12.34
C THR A 79 -22.92 6.50 12.22
N TYR A 80 -21.77 5.84 12.16
CA TYR A 80 -21.70 4.38 11.99
C TYR A 80 -22.13 3.65 13.27
N SER A 81 -23.31 3.03 13.22
CA SER A 81 -23.92 2.30 14.36
C SER A 81 -23.07 1.15 14.91
N GLY A 82 -22.10 0.63 14.14
CA GLY A 82 -21.22 -0.48 14.52
C GLY A 82 -19.91 -0.05 15.19
N LEU A 83 -19.66 1.26 15.38
CA LEU A 83 -18.41 1.80 15.92
C LEU A 83 -18.02 1.19 17.28
N THR A 84 -19.01 0.92 18.12
CA THR A 84 -18.83 0.39 19.48
C THR A 84 -18.97 -1.12 19.56
N SER A 85 -19.18 -1.82 18.43
CA SER A 85 -19.24 -3.27 18.41
C SER A 85 -17.88 -3.86 18.76
N SER A 86 -17.83 -4.75 19.75
CA SER A 86 -16.60 -5.42 20.18
C SER A 86 -15.91 -6.15 19.03
N PHE A 87 -16.66 -6.69 18.07
CA PHE A 87 -16.11 -7.34 16.87
C PHE A 87 -15.41 -6.35 15.93
N PHE A 88 -16.02 -5.20 15.69
CA PHE A 88 -15.42 -4.15 14.85
C PHE A 88 -14.14 -3.60 15.50
N LEU A 89 -14.17 -3.39 16.82
CA LEU A 89 -13.04 -2.87 17.57
C LEU A 89 -11.86 -3.86 17.60
N THR A 90 -12.11 -5.16 17.79
CA THR A 90 -11.04 -6.17 17.76
C THR A 90 -10.43 -6.32 16.37
N CYS A 91 -11.25 -6.39 15.31
CA CYS A 91 -10.75 -6.40 13.93
C CYS A 91 -9.94 -5.15 13.61
N THR A 92 -10.37 -3.97 14.06
CA THR A 92 -9.65 -2.71 13.86
C THR A 92 -8.32 -2.70 14.62
N ALA A 93 -8.30 -3.18 15.86
CA ALA A 93 -7.07 -3.29 16.65
C ALA A 93 -6.05 -4.24 16.02
N ILE A 94 -6.51 -5.41 15.55
CA ILE A 94 -5.64 -6.38 14.85
C ILE A 94 -5.09 -5.78 13.55
N ASN A 95 -5.92 -5.10 12.76
CA ASN A 95 -5.46 -4.42 11.55
C ASN A 95 -4.43 -3.33 11.84
N CYS A 96 -4.62 -2.55 12.91
CA CYS A 96 -3.67 -1.52 13.31
C CYS A 96 -2.31 -2.12 13.72
N LEU A 97 -2.32 -3.20 14.50
CA LEU A 97 -1.11 -3.94 14.88
C LEU A 97 -0.39 -4.50 13.65
N LEU A 98 -1.12 -5.11 12.72
CA LEU A 98 -0.54 -5.66 11.49
C LEU A 98 0.05 -4.56 10.60
N ALA A 99 -0.63 -3.41 10.48
CA ALA A 99 -0.14 -2.25 9.73
C ALA A 99 1.14 -1.67 10.35
N ALA A 100 1.21 -1.56 11.68
CA ALA A 100 2.41 -1.12 12.37
C ALA A 100 3.58 -2.09 12.14
N LEU A 101 3.32 -3.40 12.24
CA LEU A 101 4.32 -4.44 11.99
C LEU A 101 4.82 -4.41 10.54
N LEU A 102 3.92 -4.22 9.58
CA LEU A 102 4.26 -4.12 8.15
C LEU A 102 5.17 -2.92 7.87
N ASN A 103 4.84 -1.75 8.44
CA ASN A 103 5.68 -0.55 8.31
C ASN A 103 7.06 -0.77 8.96
N TYR A 104 7.11 -1.40 10.14
CA TYR A 104 8.38 -1.74 10.79
C TYR A 104 9.26 -2.63 9.91
N PHE A 105 8.72 -3.73 9.37
CA PHE A 105 9.47 -4.61 8.49
C PHE A 105 9.89 -3.92 7.19
N LEU A 106 9.07 -3.02 6.64
CA LEU A 106 9.43 -2.23 5.46
C LEU A 106 10.63 -1.33 5.74
N PHE A 107 10.66 -0.68 6.90
CA PHE A 107 11.79 0.16 7.32
C PHE A 107 13.06 -0.66 7.55
N LEU A 108 12.95 -1.79 8.25
CA LEU A 108 14.06 -2.72 8.47
C LEU A 108 14.62 -3.25 7.14
N ALA A 109 13.75 -3.65 6.21
CA ALA A 109 14.15 -4.09 4.88
C ALA A 109 14.82 -2.96 4.06
N THR A 110 14.37 -1.72 4.23
CA THR A 110 14.94 -0.54 3.57
C THR A 110 16.32 -0.18 4.11
N ASN A 111 16.55 -0.39 5.40
CA ASN A 111 17.86 -0.17 6.02
C ASN A 111 18.88 -1.23 5.59
N HIS A 112 18.49 -2.50 5.57
CA HIS A 112 19.39 -3.60 5.25
C HIS A 112 19.63 -3.83 3.74
N THR A 113 18.76 -3.34 2.87
CA THR A 113 18.80 -3.68 1.44
C THR A 113 18.88 -2.48 0.50
N SER A 114 19.19 -2.72 -0.77
CA SER A 114 19.20 -1.68 -1.79
C SER A 114 17.79 -1.10 -2.05
N ALA A 115 17.68 0.11 -2.62
CA ALA A 115 16.36 0.67 -2.97
C ALA A 115 15.66 -0.19 -4.05
N MET A 116 16.44 -0.73 -4.98
CA MET A 116 15.97 -1.61 -6.05
C MET A 116 15.31 -2.88 -5.48
N THR A 117 15.94 -3.53 -4.52
CA THR A 117 15.43 -4.76 -3.90
C THR A 117 14.15 -4.56 -3.10
N VAL A 118 14.00 -3.42 -2.41
CA VAL A 118 12.75 -3.06 -1.73
C VAL A 118 11.62 -2.89 -2.75
N GLY A 119 11.91 -2.27 -3.89
CA GLY A 119 10.95 -2.13 -4.99
C GLY A 119 10.49 -3.49 -5.55
N VAL A 120 11.43 -4.41 -5.81
CA VAL A 120 11.11 -5.77 -6.29
C VAL A 120 10.31 -6.56 -5.25
N CYS A 121 10.67 -6.48 -3.97
CA CYS A 121 9.93 -7.16 -2.91
C CYS A 121 8.51 -6.59 -2.72
N SER A 122 8.34 -5.27 -2.83
CA SER A 122 7.04 -4.60 -2.80
C SER A 122 6.14 -5.06 -3.97
N ASN A 123 6.74 -5.21 -5.14
CA ASN A 123 6.08 -5.73 -6.34
C ASN A 123 5.62 -7.18 -6.16
N LEU A 124 6.48 -8.05 -5.63
CA LEU A 124 6.13 -9.44 -5.31
C LEU A 124 4.98 -9.52 -4.30
N LYS A 125 5.05 -8.71 -3.24
CA LYS A 125 3.98 -8.60 -2.24
C LYS A 125 2.64 -8.25 -2.91
N ASN A 126 2.62 -7.27 -3.80
CA ASN A 126 1.39 -6.89 -4.51
C ASN A 126 0.85 -8.04 -5.38
N SER A 127 1.71 -8.73 -6.14
CA SER A 127 1.29 -9.89 -6.94
C SER A 127 0.71 -11.03 -6.09
N ILE A 128 1.28 -11.28 -4.91
CA ILE A 128 0.74 -12.29 -3.97
C ILE A 128 -0.63 -11.82 -3.44
N CYS A 129 -0.78 -10.54 -3.10
CA CYS A 129 -2.06 -9.98 -2.68
C CYS A 129 -3.13 -10.10 -3.77
N ASP A 130 -2.79 -9.85 -5.03
CA ASP A 130 -3.72 -9.98 -6.15
C ASP A 130 -4.21 -11.43 -6.31
N ILE A 131 -3.28 -12.40 -6.28
CA ILE A 131 -3.62 -13.84 -6.39
C ILE A 131 -4.48 -14.28 -5.21
N LEU A 132 -4.13 -13.87 -3.98
CA LEU A 132 -4.91 -14.20 -2.78
C LEU A 132 -6.28 -13.52 -2.79
N GLY A 133 -6.38 -12.29 -3.31
CA GLY A 133 -7.64 -11.57 -3.45
C GLY A 133 -8.62 -12.32 -4.36
N ILE A 134 -8.16 -12.78 -5.52
CA ILE A 134 -8.98 -13.60 -6.43
C ILE A 134 -9.40 -14.92 -5.76
N ALA A 135 -8.50 -15.56 -4.99
CA ALA A 135 -8.79 -16.83 -4.34
C ALA A 135 -9.77 -16.72 -3.17
N LEU A 136 -9.73 -15.61 -2.42
CA LEU A 136 -10.55 -15.39 -1.22
C LEU A 136 -11.92 -14.77 -1.55
N PHE A 137 -12.02 -14.00 -2.63
CA PHE A 137 -13.26 -13.33 -3.05
C PHE A 137 -13.78 -13.93 -4.36
N PRO A 138 -14.68 -14.92 -4.31
CA PRO A 138 -15.19 -15.62 -5.50
C PRO A 138 -16.09 -14.75 -6.40
N ASP A 139 -16.37 -13.51 -6.00
CA ASP A 139 -17.23 -12.56 -6.72
C ASP A 139 -16.50 -11.86 -7.89
N ILE A 140 -15.20 -12.08 -8.03
CA ILE A 140 -14.38 -11.53 -9.11
C ILE A 140 -14.28 -12.60 -10.20
N ALA A 141 -15.01 -12.44 -11.31
CA ALA A 141 -14.90 -13.33 -12.46
C ALA A 141 -13.51 -13.14 -13.12
N PRO A 142 -12.60 -14.13 -13.05
CA PRO A 142 -11.26 -13.96 -13.59
C PRO A 142 -11.34 -13.97 -15.12
N THR A 143 -11.19 -12.80 -15.73
CA THR A 143 -11.01 -12.73 -17.18
C THR A 143 -9.61 -13.25 -17.53
N PRO A 144 -9.46 -14.06 -18.60
CA PRO A 144 -8.17 -14.64 -18.98
C PRO A 144 -7.12 -13.56 -19.31
N PHE A 145 -7.55 -12.37 -19.73
CA PHE A 145 -6.69 -11.20 -19.92
C PHE A 145 -6.10 -10.66 -18.61
N PHE A 146 -6.87 -10.64 -17.52
CA PHE A 146 -6.38 -10.22 -16.21
C PHE A 146 -5.30 -11.16 -15.68
N LEU A 147 -5.51 -12.48 -15.83
CA LEU A 147 -4.51 -13.49 -15.49
C LEU A 147 -3.22 -13.34 -16.32
N SER A 148 -3.35 -13.04 -17.61
CA SER A 148 -2.19 -12.79 -18.48
C SER A 148 -1.42 -11.52 -18.08
N GLY A 149 -2.12 -10.48 -17.60
CA GLY A 149 -1.51 -9.26 -17.08
C GLY A 149 -0.70 -9.48 -15.81
N ILE A 150 -1.19 -10.34 -14.90
CA ILE A 150 -0.46 -10.73 -13.67
C ILE A 150 0.79 -11.55 -14.03
N LEU A 151 0.69 -12.50 -14.96
CA LEU A 151 1.81 -13.31 -15.42
C LEU A 151 2.91 -12.46 -16.09
N VAL A 152 2.54 -11.58 -17.03
CA VAL A 152 3.47 -10.65 -17.69
C VAL A 152 4.12 -9.70 -16.69
N SER A 153 3.39 -9.28 -15.66
CA SER A 153 3.93 -8.44 -14.59
C SER A 153 4.97 -9.18 -13.74
N THR A 154 4.82 -10.50 -13.59
CA THR A 154 5.72 -11.36 -12.82
C THR A 154 6.97 -11.76 -13.62
N ASP A 155 6.82 -12.06 -14.91
CA ASP A 155 7.96 -12.35 -15.80
C ASP A 155 8.91 -11.16 -15.98
N CYS A 156 8.38 -9.93 -15.88
CA CYS A 156 9.15 -8.69 -15.92
C CYS A 156 9.96 -8.42 -14.63
N MET A 157 9.92 -9.31 -13.63
CA MET A 157 10.74 -9.23 -12.41
C MET A 157 12.06 -10.03 -12.49
N ARG A 158 12.29 -10.78 -13.58
CA ARG A 158 13.63 -11.32 -13.93
C ARG A 158 14.50 -10.25 -14.56
#